data_AF-A0A1C6G9Q2-F1
#
_entry.id   AF-A0A1C6G9Q2-F1
#
_cell.length_a   1.000
_cell.length_b   1.000
_cell.length_c   1.000
_cell.angle_alpha   90.00
_cell.angle_beta   90.00
_cell.angle_gamma   90.00
#
_symmetry.space_group_name_H-M   'P 1'
#
loop_
_entity.id
_entity.type
_entity.pdbx_description
1 polymer ?
#
loop_
_entity_poly.entity_id
_entity_poly.type
_entity_poly.pdbx_seq_one_letter_code
_entity_poly.pdbx_strand_id
1 'polypeptide(L)'
;MGRTGTQTDAVRKKNCIPGECPLFTIQGNFDVNKLHGMYRMMMELMIRTAGKALAGKKDRTAEEDDMLDMMLRGGERVRRENLMEVLEWYHLQEHI
;
A
#
# COMPACT_ATOMS: atom_id res chain seq x y z
N MET A 1 -2.39 -7.17 -1.77
CA MET A 1 -2.45 -5.89 -1.02
C MET A 1 -3.35 -4.98 -1.84
N GLY A 2 -4.52 -4.59 -1.33
CA GLY A 2 -5.38 -3.65 -2.06
C GLY A 2 -4.78 -2.25 -2.05
N ARG A 3 -5.03 -1.46 -3.10
CA ARG A 3 -4.63 -0.06 -3.20
C ARG A 3 -5.15 0.74 -2.00
N THR A 4 -4.41 1.79 -1.60
CA THR A 4 -4.89 2.79 -0.63
C THR A 4 -6.36 3.17 -0.86
N GLY A 5 -7.15 3.23 0.20
CA GLY A 5 -8.56 3.65 0.16
C GLY A 5 -9.56 2.56 -0.24
N THR A 6 -9.13 1.41 -0.78
CA THR A 6 -10.04 0.35 -1.26
C THR A 6 -10.60 -0.56 -0.15
N GLN A 7 -10.02 -0.52 1.04
CA GLN A 7 -10.36 -1.41 2.17
C GLN A 7 -10.84 -0.66 3.41
N THR A 8 -11.32 0.58 3.25
CA THR A 8 -11.75 1.43 4.37
C THR A 8 -12.86 0.80 5.20
N ASP A 9 -13.87 0.17 4.58
CA ASP A 9 -14.96 -0.51 5.30
C ASP A 9 -14.46 -1.67 6.15
N ALA A 10 -13.55 -2.48 5.61
CA ALA A 10 -12.94 -3.60 6.34
C ALA A 10 -12.09 -3.08 7.52
N VAL A 11 -11.34 -2.00 7.32
CA VAL A 11 -10.55 -1.35 8.37
C VAL A 11 -11.44 -0.76 9.46
N ARG A 12 -12.53 -0.06 9.09
CA ARG A 12 -13.50 0.49 10.04
C ARG A 12 -14.13 -0.61 10.89
N LYS A 13 -14.64 -1.67 10.24
CA LYS A 13 -15.28 -2.80 10.91
C LYS A 13 -14.32 -3.52 11.85
N LYS A 14 -13.08 -3.76 11.42
CA LYS A 14 -12.08 -4.49 12.23
C LYS A 14 -11.64 -3.70 13.47
N ASN A 15 -11.60 -2.37 13.38
CA ASN A 15 -11.12 -1.50 14.45
C ASN A 15 -12.23 -0.76 15.19
N CYS A 16 -13.50 -1.09 14.93
CA CYS A 16 -14.67 -0.44 15.52
C CYS A 16 -14.69 1.10 15.36
N ILE A 17 -14.26 1.60 14.20
CA ILE A 17 -14.19 3.04 13.93
C ILE A 17 -15.58 3.56 13.53
N PRO A 18 -16.15 4.55 14.25
CA PRO A 18 -17.44 5.16 13.90
C PRO A 18 -17.45 5.76 12.49
N GLY A 19 -18.61 5.76 11.83
CA GLY A 19 -18.76 6.26 10.45
C GLY A 19 -18.42 7.75 10.30
N GLU A 20 -18.72 8.54 11.32
CA GLU A 20 -18.47 9.99 11.35
C GLU A 20 -16.99 10.36 11.54
N CYS A 21 -16.18 9.42 12.05
CA CYS A 21 -14.75 9.65 12.23
C CYS A 21 -14.05 9.59 10.86
N PRO A 22 -13.32 10.64 10.44
CA PRO A 22 -12.57 10.63 9.20
C PRO A 22 -11.51 9.52 9.26
N LEU A 23 -11.42 8.72 8.20
CA LEU A 23 -10.47 7.61 8.10
C LEU A 23 -9.66 7.78 6.82
N PHE A 24 -8.36 7.90 7.00
CA PHE A 24 -7.38 7.87 5.93
C PHE A 24 -6.57 6.59 6.04
N THR A 25 -6.17 6.06 4.89
CA THR A 25 -5.26 4.91 4.84
C THR A 25 -4.05 5.33 4.02
N ILE A 26 -2.88 4.86 4.40
CA ILE A 26 -1.65 5.05 3.64
C ILE A 26 -1.03 3.68 3.47
N GLN A 27 -0.79 3.28 2.23
CA GLN A 27 -0.11 2.04 1.93
C GLN A 27 1.38 2.20 2.24
N GLY A 28 1.90 1.32 3.10
CA GLY A 28 3.32 1.28 3.42
C GLY A 28 4.19 0.79 2.25
N ASN A 29 5.48 1.09 2.34
CA ASN A 29 6.48 0.59 1.40
C ASN A 29 6.78 -0.89 1.64
N PHE A 30 7.33 -1.55 0.63
CA PHE A 30 7.81 -2.92 0.72
C PHE A 30 9.32 -2.96 0.49
N ASP A 31 10.11 -2.85 1.55
CA ASP A 31 11.57 -2.91 1.44
C ASP A 31 12.11 -4.23 2.00
N VAL A 32 12.46 -5.14 1.10
CA VAL A 32 13.01 -6.45 1.45
C VAL A 32 14.35 -6.34 2.19
N ASN A 33 15.11 -5.25 1.98
CA ASN A 33 16.40 -5.05 2.64
C ASN A 33 16.25 -4.72 4.13
N LYS A 34 15.07 -4.23 4.54
CA LYS A 34 14.73 -4.00 5.95
C LYS A 34 14.24 -5.27 6.67
N LEU A 35 14.05 -6.37 5.95
CA LEU A 35 13.73 -7.66 6.55
C LEU A 35 15.01 -8.40 6.96
N HIS A 36 14.90 -9.19 8.02
CA HIS A 36 16.02 -9.96 8.56
C HIS A 36 15.70 -11.45 8.64
N GLY A 37 16.75 -12.28 8.59
CA GLY A 37 16.67 -13.73 8.74
C GLY A 37 15.79 -14.40 7.68
N MET A 38 15.01 -15.41 8.11
CA MET A 38 14.18 -16.23 7.23
C MET A 38 13.10 -15.43 6.50
N TYR A 39 12.58 -14.36 7.09
CA TYR A 39 11.57 -13.51 6.45
C TYR A 39 12.10 -12.84 5.18
N ARG A 40 13.35 -12.37 5.21
CA ARG A 40 14.00 -11.81 4.02
C ARG A 40 14.11 -12.86 2.93
N MET A 41 14.63 -14.05 3.26
CA MET A 41 14.81 -15.14 2.30
C MET A 41 13.49 -15.57 1.64
N MET A 42 12.42 -15.69 2.43
CA MET A 42 11.09 -16.03 1.92
C MET A 42 10.55 -14.96 0.97
N MET A 43 10.70 -13.68 1.33
CA MET A 43 10.24 -12.57 0.50
C MET A 43 11.04 -12.45 -0.79
N GLU A 44 12.36 -12.60 -0.75
CA GLU A 44 13.20 -12.62 -1.97
C GLU A 44 12.79 -13.75 -2.93
N LEU A 45 12.47 -14.93 -2.39
CA LEU A 45 11.97 -16.04 -3.20
C LEU A 45 10.62 -15.68 -3.85
N MET A 46 9.69 -15.10 -3.08
CA MET A 46 8.39 -14.67 -3.58
C MET A 46 8.54 -13.62 -4.69
N ILE A 47 9.35 -12.58 -4.50
CA ILE A 47 9.61 -11.55 -5.52
C ILE A 47 10.14 -12.20 -6.80
N ARG A 48 11.07 -13.16 -6.66
CA ARG A 48 11.66 -13.84 -7.81
C ARG A 48 10.68 -14.74 -8.55
N THR A 49 9.71 -15.34 -7.88
CA THR A 49 8.74 -16.26 -8.49
C THR A 49 7.49 -15.50 -8.95
N ALA A 50 6.77 -14.87 -8.02
CA ALA A 50 5.54 -14.12 -8.28
C ALA A 50 5.79 -12.89 -9.15
N GLY A 51 6.89 -12.15 -8.91
CA GLY A 51 7.25 -11.00 -9.74
C GLY A 51 7.56 -11.38 -11.18
N LYS A 52 8.23 -12.53 -11.41
CA LYS A 52 8.47 -13.04 -12.78
C LYS A 52 7.19 -13.50 -13.46
N ALA A 53 6.31 -14.20 -12.72
CA ALA A 53 5.03 -14.65 -13.25
C ALA A 53 4.13 -13.47 -13.64
N LEU A 54 4.06 -12.46 -12.77
CA LEU A 54 3.33 -11.21 -13.04
C LEU A 54 3.94 -10.45 -14.21
N ALA A 55 5.25 -10.25 -14.24
CA ALA A 55 5.93 -9.53 -15.34
C ALA A 55 5.73 -10.19 -16.71
N GLY A 56 5.61 -11.52 -16.76
CA GLY A 56 5.37 -12.28 -17.99
C GLY A 56 3.92 -12.29 -18.46
N LYS A 57 2.97 -11.82 -17.66
CA LYS A 57 1.55 -11.78 -18.02
C LYS A 57 1.29 -10.62 -18.99
N LYS A 58 0.65 -10.92 -20.13
CA LYS A 58 0.34 -9.94 -21.20
C LYS A 58 -0.84 -9.03 -20.83
N ASP A 59 -1.87 -9.59 -20.19
CA ASP A 59 -3.09 -8.88 -19.82
C ASP A 59 -3.10 -8.62 -18.30
N ARG A 60 -2.23 -7.71 -17.85
CA ARG A 60 -2.16 -7.29 -16.45
C ARG A 60 -3.26 -6.28 -16.14
N THR A 61 -3.94 -6.48 -15.01
CA THR A 61 -4.84 -5.44 -14.47
C THR A 61 -4.06 -4.35 -13.74
N ALA A 62 -4.69 -3.21 -13.47
CA ALA A 62 -4.06 -2.12 -12.73
C ALA A 62 -3.59 -2.56 -11.33
N GLU A 63 -4.31 -3.46 -10.68
CA GLU A 63 -3.93 -4.03 -9.39
C GLU A 63 -2.70 -4.95 -9.51
N GLU A 64 -2.59 -5.71 -10.61
CA GLU A 64 -1.44 -6.58 -10.86
C GLU A 64 -0.18 -5.77 -11.17
N ASP A 65 -0.32 -4.66 -11.91
CA ASP A 65 0.77 -3.71 -12.13
C ASP A 65 1.20 -3.02 -10.84
N ASP A 66 0.24 -2.59 -10.01
CA ASP A 66 0.54 -1.99 -8.71
C ASP A 66 1.25 -2.99 -7.77
N MET A 67 0.83 -4.26 -7.76
CA MET A 67 1.49 -5.31 -6.99
C MET A 67 2.91 -5.59 -7.51
N LEU A 68 3.09 -5.62 -8.83
CA LEU A 68 4.40 -5.84 -9.43
C LEU A 68 5.37 -4.70 -9.10
N ASP A 69 4.92 -3.45 -9.19
CA ASP A 69 5.71 -2.28 -8.81
C ASP A 69 6.14 -2.34 -7.34
N MET A 70 5.22 -2.69 -6.44
CA MET A 70 5.52 -2.90 -5.02
C MET A 70 6.60 -3.96 -4.81
N MET A 71 6.52 -5.10 -5.51
CA MET A 71 7.48 -6.20 -5.35
C MET A 71 8.87 -5.87 -5.91
N LEU A 72 8.94 -5.17 -7.05
CA LEU A 72 10.21 -4.94 -7.77
C LEU A 72 10.92 -3.66 -7.36
N ARG A 73 10.17 -2.60 -7.04
CA ARG A 73 10.72 -1.27 -6.74
C ARG A 73 10.50 -0.87 -5.28
N GLY A 74 9.90 -1.76 -4.51
CA GLY A 74 9.62 -1.55 -3.10
C GLY A 74 8.59 -0.46 -2.80
N GLY A 75 7.89 0.02 -3.85
CA GLY A 75 6.85 1.05 -3.80
C GLY A 75 7.16 2.17 -2.83
N GLU A 76 7.84 3.22 -3.26
CA GLU A 76 7.99 4.45 -2.46
C GLU A 76 6.64 5.18 -2.33
N ARG A 77 5.75 4.64 -1.51
CA ARG A 77 4.34 5.03 -1.35
C ARG A 77 4.11 5.93 -0.14
N VAL A 78 5.04 5.92 0.82
CA VAL A 78 5.08 6.89 1.91
C VAL A 78 5.95 8.08 1.47
N ARG A 79 5.33 9.05 0.81
CA ARG A 79 5.95 10.33 0.43
C ARG A 79 4.99 11.47 0.73
N ARG A 80 5.51 12.69 0.83
CA ARG A 80 4.72 13.89 1.15
C ARG A 80 3.56 14.09 0.17
N GLU A 81 3.77 13.80 -1.11
CA GLU A 81 2.77 13.98 -2.16
C GLU A 81 1.54 13.10 -1.91
N ASN A 82 1.75 11.88 -1.38
CA ASN A 82 0.67 10.94 -1.06
C ASN A 82 -0.01 11.26 0.29
N LEU A 83 0.48 12.25 1.03
CA LEU A 83 -0.13 12.77 2.25
C LEU A 83 -0.95 14.04 2.02
N MET A 84 -0.95 14.59 0.80
CA MET A 84 -1.60 15.86 0.49
C MET A 84 -3.07 15.87 0.86
N GLU A 85 -3.82 14.79 0.58
CA GLU A 85 -5.23 14.68 0.95
C GLU A 85 -5.46 14.82 2.48
N VAL A 86 -4.55 14.26 3.29
CA VAL A 86 -4.61 14.34 4.76
C VAL A 86 -4.26 15.75 5.23
N LEU A 87 -3.24 16.37 4.61
CA LEU A 87 -2.81 17.72 4.93
C LEU A 87 -3.88 18.76 4.56
N GLU A 88 -4.50 18.63 3.39
CA GLU A 88 -5.61 19.46 2.94
C GLU A 88 -6.81 19.32 3.88
N TRP A 89 -7.18 18.09 4.25
CA TRP A 89 -8.22 17.86 5.25
C TRP A 89 -7.90 18.57 6.56
N TYR A 90 -6.68 18.42 7.08
CA TYR A 90 -6.25 19.05 8.32
C TYR A 90 -6.36 20.58 8.27
N HIS A 91 -5.85 21.21 7.22
CA HIS A 91 -5.92 22.67 7.05
C HIS A 91 -7.35 23.18 6.90
N LEU A 92 -8.24 22.43 6.24
CA LEU A 92 -9.65 22.77 6.16
C LEU A 92 -10.37 22.71 7.52
N GLN A 93 -9.88 21.90 8.47
CA GLN A 93 -10.41 21.88 9.83
C GLN A 93 -9.93 23.06 10.68
N GLU A 94 -8.75 23.63 10.43
CA GLU A 94 -8.23 24.79 11.19
C GLU A 94 -8.97 26.10 10.89
N HIS A 95 -9.79 26.13 9.84
CA HIS A 95 -10.60 27.28 9.44
C HIS A 95 -12.09 27.17 9.80
N ILE A 96 -12.45 26.22 10.69
CA ILE A 96 -13.81 26.03 11.23
C ILE A 96 -13.89 26.54 12.67
#